data_AF-Q0QFQ7-F1
#
_entry.id   AF-Q0QFQ7-F1
#
_cell.length_a   1.000
_cell.length_b   1.000
_cell.length_c   1.000
_cell.angle_alpha   90.00
_cell.angle_beta   90.00
_cell.angle_gamma   90.00
#
_symmetry.space_group_name_H-M   'P 1'
#
loop_
_entity.id
_entity.type
_entity.pdbx_description
1 polymer ?
#
loop_
_entity_poly.entity_id
_entity_poly.type
_entity_poly.pdbx_seq_one_letter_code
_entity_poly.pdbx_strand_id
1 'polypeptide(L)'
;MQEKQTKPLTLFDKLWQRHLVDVNEDGESLLYIDRHLVYEVTSPQAFEGLRLSSRRPWRASTVLATVDHNVPTVPEQRISVDHIADPLSRLQVKQLGINCEEFGITQFGLGQIQQGIIHVIGPELGATLPGMTVVAGDSHTSTHGAFGALAFGVGTSGVEHVLATQCLVLRPMKRMLLKIEGELRPGVGPKDLILHIIGQIGTAGATGYAIEFSGGTIRGMSMEAA
;
A
#
# COMPACT_ATOMS: atom_id res chain seq x y z
N MET A 1 -37.49 25.23 -4.13
CA MET A 1 -36.37 24.33 -4.45
C MET A 1 -35.91 23.72 -3.13
N GLN A 2 -36.18 22.44 -2.89
CA GLN A 2 -35.64 21.75 -1.72
C GLN A 2 -34.15 21.50 -1.98
N GLU A 3 -33.28 22.13 -1.20
CA GLU A 3 -31.89 21.70 -1.10
C GLU A 3 -31.88 20.23 -0.71
N LYS A 4 -31.41 19.36 -1.61
CA LYS A 4 -31.06 17.99 -1.23
C LYS A 4 -29.92 18.12 -0.21
N GLN A 5 -30.22 17.97 1.07
CA GLN A 5 -29.21 17.77 2.10
C GLN A 5 -28.38 16.54 1.71
N THR A 6 -27.20 16.78 1.16
CA THR A 6 -26.22 15.73 0.90
C THR A 6 -25.73 15.23 2.25
N LYS A 7 -26.05 13.97 2.59
CA LYS A 7 -25.55 13.31 3.79
C LYS A 7 -24.03 13.46 3.86
N PRO A 8 -23.44 13.88 4.99
CA PRO A 8 -21.99 13.99 5.11
C PRO A 8 -21.34 12.62 4.87
N LEU A 9 -20.28 12.63 4.07
CA LEU A 9 -19.52 11.45 3.68
C LEU A 9 -18.26 11.30 4.53
N THR A 10 -17.93 10.06 4.92
CA THR A 10 -16.64 9.73 5.55
C THR A 10 -15.48 9.96 4.57
N LEU A 11 -14.24 9.96 5.06
CA LEU A 11 -13.08 10.02 4.15
C LEU A 11 -13.10 8.80 3.22
N PHE A 12 -13.36 7.62 3.79
CA PHE A 12 -13.52 6.38 3.01
C PHE A 12 -14.55 6.53 1.89
N ASP A 13 -15.74 7.06 2.18
CA ASP A 13 -16.80 7.22 1.17
C ASP A 13 -16.36 8.12 0.01
N LYS A 14 -15.68 9.23 0.33
CA LYS A 14 -15.19 10.18 -0.68
C LYS A 14 -14.12 9.55 -1.56
N LEU A 15 -13.17 8.85 -0.96
CA LEU A 15 -12.10 8.16 -1.69
C LEU A 15 -12.69 7.04 -2.55
N TRP A 16 -13.56 6.21 -1.99
CA TRP A 16 -14.21 5.13 -2.72
C TRP A 16 -14.98 5.64 -3.94
N GLN A 17 -15.88 6.61 -3.75
CA GLN A 17 -16.71 7.14 -4.82
C GLN A 17 -15.89 7.82 -5.93
N ARG A 18 -14.78 8.47 -5.58
CA ARG A 18 -13.90 9.13 -6.55
C ARG A 18 -13.16 8.15 -7.47
N HIS A 19 -12.89 6.93 -7.00
CA HIS A 19 -12.13 5.92 -7.74
C HIS A 19 -13.01 4.77 -8.24
N LEU A 20 -14.32 4.84 -8.02
CA LEU A 20 -15.26 3.82 -8.50
C LEU A 20 -15.39 3.92 -10.03
N VAL A 21 -15.02 2.86 -10.72
CA VAL A 21 -15.13 2.76 -12.18
C VAL A 21 -16.47 2.17 -12.57
N ASP A 22 -16.84 1.06 -11.95
CA ASP A 22 -18.09 0.36 -12.24
C ASP A 22 -18.54 -0.49 -11.04
N VAL A 23 -19.81 -0.92 -11.05
CA VAL A 23 -20.38 -1.84 -10.06
C VAL A 23 -21.19 -2.90 -10.80
N ASN A 24 -20.89 -4.17 -10.56
CA ASN A 24 -21.68 -5.26 -11.14
C ASN A 24 -23.02 -5.48 -10.41
N GLU A 25 -23.88 -6.32 -10.97
CA GLU A 25 -25.20 -6.61 -10.42
C GLU A 25 -25.15 -7.21 -9.00
N ASP A 26 -24.06 -7.91 -8.66
CA ASP A 26 -23.83 -8.52 -7.34
C ASP A 26 -23.27 -7.53 -6.29
N GLY A 27 -23.04 -6.27 -6.68
CA GLY A 27 -22.52 -5.22 -5.81
C GLY A 27 -20.99 -5.23 -5.62
N GLU A 28 -20.26 -6.00 -6.44
CA GLU A 28 -18.80 -5.90 -6.52
C GLU A 28 -18.40 -4.68 -7.33
N SER A 29 -17.45 -3.93 -6.82
CA SER A 29 -17.02 -2.66 -7.36
C SER A 29 -15.68 -2.82 -8.06
N LEU A 30 -15.57 -2.30 -9.27
CA LEU A 30 -14.30 -2.11 -9.95
C LEU A 30 -13.71 -0.77 -9.51
N LEU A 31 -12.61 -0.81 -8.77
CA LEU A 31 -11.95 0.37 -8.22
C LEU A 31 -10.67 0.68 -9.00
N TYR A 32 -10.49 1.92 -9.43
CA TYR A 32 -9.26 2.40 -10.04
C TYR A 32 -8.14 2.54 -9.01
N ILE A 33 -6.92 2.14 -9.38
CA ILE A 33 -5.73 2.19 -8.52
C ILE A 33 -4.76 3.27 -9.01
N ASP A 34 -4.46 4.28 -8.20
CA ASP A 34 -3.53 5.35 -8.57
C ASP A 34 -2.06 4.94 -8.49
N ARG A 35 -1.71 4.16 -7.46
CA ARG A 35 -0.34 3.74 -7.19
C ARG A 35 -0.28 2.25 -6.88
N HIS A 36 0.61 1.55 -7.57
CA HIS A 36 0.92 0.16 -7.29
C HIS A 36 2.38 0.05 -6.85
N LEU A 37 2.61 -0.45 -5.64
CA LEU A 37 3.95 -0.69 -5.11
C LEU A 37 4.26 -2.18 -5.21
N VAL A 38 5.42 -2.53 -5.75
CA VAL A 38 5.85 -3.92 -5.94
C VAL A 38 7.25 -4.16 -5.37
N TYR A 39 7.52 -5.39 -4.98
CA TYR A 39 8.79 -5.82 -4.40
C TYR A 39 9.07 -7.28 -4.72
N GLU A 40 10.26 -7.75 -4.39
CA GLU A 40 10.87 -8.99 -4.89
C GLU A 40 10.20 -10.29 -4.43
N VAL A 41 9.35 -10.26 -3.40
CA VAL A 41 8.78 -11.49 -2.84
C VAL A 41 7.48 -11.88 -3.54
N THR A 42 6.51 -10.96 -3.61
CA THR A 42 5.13 -11.29 -4.04
C THR A 42 4.85 -10.92 -5.50
N SER A 43 5.67 -10.08 -6.11
CA SER A 43 5.48 -9.65 -7.51
C SER A 43 5.98 -10.61 -8.61
N PRO A 44 6.99 -11.49 -8.42
CA PRO A 44 7.54 -12.29 -9.53
C PRO A 44 6.49 -13.11 -10.28
N GLN A 45 5.56 -13.72 -9.54
CA GLN A 45 4.48 -14.54 -10.10
C GLN A 45 3.50 -13.72 -10.95
N ALA A 46 3.20 -12.49 -10.53
CA ALA A 46 2.33 -11.59 -11.29
C ALA A 46 2.97 -11.17 -12.61
N PHE A 47 4.28 -10.89 -12.62
CA PHE A 47 5.01 -10.60 -13.85
C PHE A 47 5.04 -11.80 -14.81
N GLU A 48 5.21 -13.02 -14.28
CA GLU A 48 5.12 -14.22 -15.10
C GLU A 48 3.72 -14.42 -15.69
N GLY A 49 2.66 -14.18 -14.92
CA GLY A 49 1.28 -14.22 -15.41
C GLY A 49 1.04 -13.26 -16.59
N LEU A 50 1.62 -12.06 -16.55
CA LEU A 50 1.60 -11.14 -17.68
C LEU A 50 2.30 -11.71 -18.91
N ARG A 51 3.50 -12.31 -18.75
CA ARG A 51 4.23 -12.92 -19.89
C ARG A 51 3.44 -14.05 -20.53
N LEU A 52 2.96 -15.00 -19.72
CA LEU A 52 2.20 -16.15 -20.19
C LEU A 52 0.91 -15.71 -20.92
N SER A 53 0.30 -14.62 -20.46
CA SER A 53 -0.88 -14.03 -21.08
C SER A 53 -0.57 -13.05 -22.22
N SER A 54 0.71 -12.83 -22.55
CA SER A 54 1.16 -11.82 -23.52
C SER A 54 0.63 -10.40 -23.25
N ARG A 55 0.56 -10.02 -21.97
CA ARG A 55 0.09 -8.72 -21.48
C ARG A 55 1.24 -7.81 -21.08
N ARG A 56 0.98 -6.51 -21.07
CA ARG A 56 1.87 -5.48 -20.52
C ARG A 56 1.13 -4.73 -19.40
N PRO A 57 1.85 -4.11 -18.45
CA PRO A 57 1.22 -3.24 -17.48
C PRO A 57 0.43 -2.12 -18.18
N TRP A 58 -0.80 -1.87 -17.73
CA TRP A 58 -1.67 -0.85 -18.31
C TRP A 58 -1.06 0.55 -18.22
N ARG A 59 -0.49 0.89 -17.05
CA ARG A 59 0.28 2.13 -16.86
C ARG A 59 1.53 1.87 -16.02
N ALA A 60 2.61 1.43 -16.66
CA ALA A 60 3.87 1.15 -15.96
C ALA A 60 4.39 2.34 -15.10
N SER A 61 4.12 3.59 -15.50
CA SER A 61 4.51 4.80 -14.74
C SER A 61 3.83 4.96 -13.37
N THR A 62 2.71 4.27 -13.13
CA THR A 62 2.04 4.25 -11.82
C THR A 62 2.60 3.17 -10.90
N VAL A 63 3.50 2.32 -11.41
CA VAL A 63 4.12 1.24 -10.64
C VAL A 63 5.49 1.68 -10.14
N LEU A 64 5.73 1.45 -8.85
CA LEU A 64 7.03 1.71 -8.22
C LEU A 64 7.55 0.40 -7.60
N ALA A 65 8.81 0.08 -7.87
CA ALA A 65 9.46 -1.10 -7.32
C ALA A 65 10.59 -0.72 -6.35
N THR A 66 10.77 -1.50 -5.30
CA THR A 66 11.96 -1.47 -4.43
C THR A 66 12.30 -2.88 -3.99
N VAL A 67 13.50 -3.03 -3.44
CA VAL A 67 13.92 -4.24 -2.75
C VAL A 67 14.08 -3.94 -1.28
N ASP A 68 13.48 -4.72 -0.40
CA ASP A 68 13.50 -4.46 1.04
C ASP A 68 13.32 -5.69 1.95
N HIS A 69 12.69 -6.76 1.46
CA HIS A 69 12.38 -7.95 2.25
C HIS A 69 13.54 -8.96 2.31
N ASN A 70 14.27 -9.09 1.20
CA ASN A 70 15.38 -10.03 1.00
C ASN A 70 16.72 -9.31 0.91
N VAL A 71 16.79 -8.10 1.44
CA VAL A 71 18.04 -7.34 1.56
C VAL A 71 18.78 -7.81 2.82
N PRO A 72 20.02 -8.33 2.72
CA PRO A 72 20.77 -8.77 3.88
C PRO A 72 21.04 -7.64 4.88
N THR A 73 21.04 -7.99 6.17
CA THR A 73 21.43 -7.06 7.25
C THR A 73 22.95 -6.90 7.38
N VAL A 74 23.72 -7.74 6.70
CA VAL A 74 25.19 -7.71 6.68
C VAL A 74 25.68 -6.65 5.68
N PRO A 75 26.45 -5.63 6.10
CA PRO A 75 26.85 -4.50 5.25
C PRO A 75 27.55 -4.88 3.94
N GLU A 76 28.38 -5.91 3.96
CA GLU A 76 29.14 -6.36 2.77
C GLU A 76 28.22 -7.03 1.73
N GLN A 77 27.07 -7.55 2.16
CA GLN A 77 26.12 -8.26 1.31
C GLN A 77 25.02 -7.35 0.71
N ARG A 78 24.92 -6.10 1.15
CA ARG A 78 23.95 -5.11 0.64
C ARG A 78 24.54 -4.17 -0.43
N ILE A 79 25.80 -4.37 -0.83
CA ILE A 79 26.50 -3.52 -1.80
C ILE A 79 25.88 -3.64 -3.20
N SER A 80 25.61 -4.87 -3.64
CA SER A 80 24.90 -5.16 -4.88
C SER A 80 24.24 -6.52 -4.80
N VAL A 81 23.37 -6.83 -5.78
CA VAL A 81 22.66 -8.10 -5.86
C VAL A 81 23.63 -9.30 -5.82
N ASP A 82 24.78 -9.20 -6.50
CA ASP A 82 25.75 -10.30 -6.57
C ASP A 82 26.46 -10.60 -5.24
N HIS A 83 26.43 -9.66 -4.29
CA HIS A 83 27.03 -9.83 -2.95
C HIS A 83 26.09 -10.51 -1.96
N ILE A 84 24.80 -10.67 -2.27
CA ILE A 84 23.82 -11.34 -1.41
C ILE A 84 24.22 -12.82 -1.28
N ALA A 85 24.66 -13.28 -0.10
CA ALA A 85 25.16 -14.65 0.05
C ALA A 85 24.08 -15.72 -0.13
N ASP A 86 22.86 -15.45 0.35
CA ASP A 86 21.73 -16.36 0.22
C ASP A 86 21.25 -16.47 -1.25
N PRO A 87 21.32 -17.66 -1.88
CA PRO A 87 20.96 -17.82 -3.29
C PRO A 87 19.50 -17.48 -3.61
N LEU A 88 18.57 -17.74 -2.68
CA LEU A 88 17.14 -17.49 -2.90
C LEU A 88 16.84 -15.98 -2.88
N SER A 89 17.36 -15.29 -1.88
CA SER A 89 17.29 -13.82 -1.75
C SER A 89 17.90 -13.15 -2.97
N ARG A 90 19.09 -13.61 -3.38
CA ARG A 90 19.77 -13.12 -4.60
C ARG A 90 18.90 -13.30 -5.84
N LEU A 91 18.30 -14.47 -6.00
CA LEU A 91 17.43 -14.78 -7.13
C LEU A 91 16.21 -13.86 -7.17
N GLN A 92 15.52 -13.67 -6.05
CA GLN A 92 14.33 -12.83 -5.99
C GLN A 92 14.64 -11.36 -6.28
N VAL A 93 15.68 -10.80 -5.66
CA VAL A 93 16.15 -9.43 -5.89
C VAL A 93 16.55 -9.23 -7.35
N LYS A 94 17.30 -10.18 -7.94
CA LYS A 94 17.69 -10.15 -9.35
C LYS A 94 16.47 -10.23 -10.27
N GLN A 95 15.52 -11.11 -9.96
CA GLN A 95 14.32 -11.30 -10.76
C GLN A 95 13.45 -10.05 -10.80
N LEU A 96 13.33 -9.31 -9.70
CA LEU A 96 12.64 -8.01 -9.70
C LEU A 96 13.30 -7.04 -10.69
N GLY A 97 14.64 -6.99 -10.72
CA GLY A 97 15.42 -6.20 -11.67
C GLY A 97 15.05 -6.49 -13.13
N ILE A 98 15.09 -7.77 -13.49
CA ILE A 98 14.75 -8.24 -14.83
C ILE A 98 13.30 -7.86 -15.17
N ASN A 99 12.36 -8.08 -14.25
CA ASN A 99 10.96 -7.74 -14.46
C ASN A 99 10.77 -6.23 -14.68
N CYS A 100 11.42 -5.39 -13.88
CA CYS A 100 11.27 -3.95 -13.98
C CYS A 100 11.82 -3.42 -15.30
N GLU A 101 12.97 -3.91 -15.74
CA GLU A 101 13.56 -3.58 -17.04
C GLU A 101 12.65 -4.03 -18.20
N GLU A 102 12.19 -5.28 -18.18
CA GLU A 102 11.34 -5.87 -19.23
C GLU A 102 10.01 -5.14 -19.40
N PHE A 103 9.43 -4.67 -18.30
CA PHE A 103 8.10 -4.06 -18.27
C PHE A 103 8.12 -2.52 -18.14
N GLY A 104 9.30 -1.90 -18.13
CA GLY A 104 9.45 -0.44 -18.07
C GLY A 104 8.98 0.18 -16.75
N ILE A 105 9.24 -0.50 -15.64
CA ILE A 105 8.84 -0.06 -14.28
C ILE A 105 10.03 0.60 -13.59
N THR A 106 9.75 1.70 -12.88
CA THR A 106 10.78 2.37 -12.08
C THR A 106 11.11 1.55 -10.84
N GLN A 107 12.40 1.23 -10.66
CA GLN A 107 12.90 0.47 -9.53
C GLN A 107 14.01 1.21 -8.78
N PHE A 108 13.89 1.23 -7.45
CA PHE A 108 14.96 1.61 -6.54
C PHE A 108 15.65 0.35 -6.01
N GLY A 109 16.74 -0.04 -6.67
CA GLY A 109 17.51 -1.24 -6.35
C GLY A 109 18.60 -1.01 -5.29
N LEU A 110 19.28 -2.10 -4.90
CA LEU A 110 20.42 -2.03 -3.97
C LEU A 110 21.49 -1.01 -4.41
N GLY A 111 22.02 -0.28 -3.43
CA GLY A 111 23.05 0.74 -3.64
C GLY A 111 22.51 2.11 -4.09
N GLN A 112 21.21 2.23 -4.38
CA GLN A 112 20.59 3.52 -4.67
C GLN A 112 20.17 4.22 -3.38
N ILE A 113 20.33 5.55 -3.32
CA ILE A 113 19.97 6.34 -2.12
C ILE A 113 18.47 6.33 -1.84
N GLN A 114 17.65 6.13 -2.87
CA GLN A 114 16.19 6.03 -2.76
C GLN A 114 15.68 4.65 -2.34
N GLN A 115 16.56 3.64 -2.25
CA GLN A 115 16.15 2.30 -1.84
C GLN A 115 15.87 2.26 -0.34
N GLY A 116 14.78 1.60 0.03
CA GLY A 116 14.36 1.43 1.41
C GLY A 116 13.07 0.62 1.50
N ILE A 117 12.53 0.54 2.71
CA ILE A 117 11.27 -0.17 3.00
C ILE A 117 10.16 0.44 2.14
N ILE A 118 9.38 -0.39 1.46
CA ILE A 118 8.41 0.04 0.45
C ILE A 118 7.36 1.04 0.97
N HIS A 119 6.97 0.90 2.23
CA HIS A 119 6.01 1.79 2.90
C HIS A 119 6.64 3.08 3.43
N VAL A 120 7.96 3.17 3.49
CA VAL A 120 8.71 4.37 3.88
C VAL A 120 9.06 5.18 2.63
N ILE A 121 9.62 4.54 1.60
CA ILE A 121 10.03 5.25 0.40
C ILE A 121 8.84 5.76 -0.43
N GLY A 122 7.69 5.09 -0.34
CA GLY A 122 6.50 5.49 -1.10
C GLY A 122 6.10 6.93 -0.80
N PRO A 123 5.89 7.30 0.47
CA PRO A 123 5.63 8.69 0.82
C PRO A 123 6.86 9.60 0.70
N GLU A 124 8.06 9.16 1.09
CA GLU A 124 9.28 10.00 1.03
C GLU A 124 9.59 10.48 -0.40
N LEU A 125 9.31 9.65 -1.40
CA LEU A 125 9.54 9.96 -2.82
C LEU A 125 8.31 10.59 -3.49
N GLY A 126 7.27 10.93 -2.72
CA GLY A 126 6.03 11.52 -3.24
C GLY A 126 5.21 10.57 -4.10
N ALA A 127 5.43 9.26 -4.02
CA ALA A 127 4.66 8.25 -4.73
C ALA A 127 3.28 8.00 -4.07
N THR A 128 3.15 8.35 -2.79
CA THR A 128 1.90 8.36 -2.02
C THR A 128 1.48 9.78 -1.74
N LEU A 129 0.30 10.17 -2.22
CA LEU A 129 -0.28 11.51 -2.02
C LEU A 129 -1.71 11.40 -1.46
N PRO A 130 -2.19 12.44 -0.76
CA PRO A 130 -3.56 12.47 -0.28
C PRO A 130 -4.57 12.29 -1.40
N GLY A 131 -5.60 11.50 -1.14
CA GLY A 131 -6.65 11.25 -2.11
C GLY A 131 -6.42 10.04 -3.02
N MET A 132 -5.24 9.40 -3.00
CA MET A 132 -4.93 8.26 -3.88
C MET A 132 -5.57 6.95 -3.41
N THR A 133 -5.76 6.01 -4.33
CA THR A 133 -5.81 4.57 -4.05
C THR A 133 -4.42 3.94 -4.21
N VAL A 134 -3.94 3.26 -3.16
CA VAL A 134 -2.58 2.69 -3.13
C VAL A 134 -2.64 1.20 -2.77
N VAL A 135 -2.04 0.34 -3.59
CA VAL A 135 -1.99 -1.09 -3.31
C VAL A 135 -0.57 -1.63 -3.40
N ALA A 136 -0.30 -2.71 -2.67
CA ALA A 136 0.90 -3.50 -2.81
C ALA A 136 0.59 -4.96 -2.50
N GLY A 137 1.45 -5.87 -2.93
CA GLY A 137 1.44 -7.26 -2.50
C GLY A 137 1.81 -7.47 -1.02
N ASP A 138 1.72 -6.43 -0.18
CA ASP A 138 2.14 -6.40 1.22
C ASP A 138 0.98 -6.06 2.16
N SER A 139 0.90 -6.71 3.32
CA SER A 139 -0.18 -6.54 4.29
C SER A 139 -0.19 -5.17 4.98
N HIS A 140 0.95 -4.50 5.10
CA HIS A 140 1.13 -3.21 5.77
C HIS A 140 0.94 -2.02 4.84
N THR A 141 0.42 -2.23 3.63
CA THR A 141 0.06 -1.14 2.70
C THR A 141 -0.90 -0.11 3.32
N SER A 142 -1.65 -0.49 4.36
CA SER A 142 -2.48 0.44 5.14
C SER A 142 -1.70 1.60 5.78
N THR A 143 -0.37 1.50 5.95
CA THR A 143 0.50 2.62 6.39
C THR A 143 0.31 3.88 5.55
N HIS A 144 0.09 3.73 4.25
CA HIS A 144 -0.14 4.88 3.35
C HIS A 144 -1.44 5.64 3.65
N GLY A 145 -2.34 5.05 4.46
CA GLY A 145 -3.56 5.69 4.94
C GLY A 145 -3.30 6.93 5.81
N ALA A 146 -2.14 7.04 6.45
CA ALA A 146 -1.72 8.23 7.20
C ALA A 146 -1.74 9.50 6.33
N PHE A 147 -1.54 9.35 5.02
CA PHE A 147 -1.58 10.45 4.04
C PHE A 147 -3.00 10.78 3.57
N GLY A 148 -4.04 10.13 4.10
CA GLY A 148 -5.40 10.27 3.60
C GLY A 148 -5.62 9.57 2.25
N ALA A 149 -4.86 8.51 1.99
CA ALA A 149 -5.04 7.61 0.85
C ALA A 149 -5.90 6.40 1.24
N LEU A 150 -6.61 5.82 0.27
CA LEU A 150 -7.28 4.53 0.44
C LEU A 150 -6.27 3.43 0.09
N ALA A 151 -5.60 2.90 1.11
CA ALA A 151 -4.47 2.00 0.92
C ALA A 151 -4.65 0.64 1.60
N PHE A 152 -4.40 -0.45 0.87
CA PHE A 152 -4.62 -1.81 1.36
C PHE A 152 -3.79 -2.84 0.60
N GLY A 153 -3.45 -3.93 1.28
CA GLY A 153 -2.70 -5.04 0.71
C GLY A 153 -3.56 -5.89 -0.22
N VAL A 154 -2.93 -6.47 -1.23
CA VAL A 154 -3.56 -7.42 -2.17
C VAL A 154 -2.77 -8.71 -2.26
N GLY A 155 -3.43 -9.82 -2.58
CA GLY A 155 -2.72 -11.07 -2.90
C GLY A 155 -2.05 -11.02 -4.27
N THR A 156 -1.22 -12.02 -4.58
CA THR A 156 -0.50 -12.12 -5.87
C THR A 156 -1.42 -11.96 -7.10
N SER A 157 -2.60 -12.58 -7.09
CA SER A 157 -3.57 -12.42 -8.18
C SER A 157 -4.07 -10.98 -8.33
N GLY A 158 -4.17 -10.24 -7.22
CA GLY A 158 -4.49 -8.82 -7.24
C GLY A 158 -3.35 -7.97 -7.81
N VAL A 159 -2.09 -8.32 -7.52
CA VAL A 159 -0.92 -7.67 -8.12
C VAL A 159 -0.97 -7.80 -9.65
N GLU A 160 -1.17 -9.01 -10.18
CA GLU A 160 -1.27 -9.23 -11.62
C GLU A 160 -2.44 -8.45 -12.24
N HIS A 161 -3.61 -8.49 -11.59
CA HIS A 161 -4.80 -7.79 -12.07
C HIS A 161 -4.54 -6.28 -12.17
N VAL A 162 -4.01 -5.66 -11.10
CA VAL A 162 -3.72 -4.22 -11.10
C VAL A 162 -2.67 -3.86 -12.13
N LEU A 163 -1.63 -4.69 -12.32
CA LEU A 163 -0.68 -4.47 -13.42
C LEU A 163 -1.41 -4.50 -14.77
N ALA A 164 -2.25 -5.50 -15.02
CA ALA A 164 -2.92 -5.69 -16.31
C ALA A 164 -3.99 -4.63 -16.64
N THR A 165 -4.69 -4.08 -15.64
CA THR A 165 -5.90 -3.26 -15.87
C THR A 165 -5.92 -1.93 -15.15
N GLN A 166 -4.98 -1.68 -14.22
CA GLN A 166 -4.99 -0.54 -13.29
C GLN A 166 -6.22 -0.49 -12.37
N CYS A 167 -6.98 -1.57 -12.29
CA CYS A 167 -8.20 -1.65 -11.50
C CYS A 167 -8.19 -2.93 -10.66
N LEU A 168 -9.04 -2.94 -9.63
CA LEU A 168 -9.24 -4.11 -8.78
C LEU A 168 -10.72 -4.27 -8.44
N VAL A 169 -11.20 -5.51 -8.50
CA VAL A 169 -12.55 -5.85 -8.07
C VAL A 169 -12.57 -6.04 -6.55
N LEU A 170 -13.41 -5.28 -5.86
CA LEU A 170 -13.50 -5.24 -4.41
C LEU A 170 -14.95 -5.11 -3.95
N ARG A 171 -15.24 -5.64 -2.77
CA ARG A 171 -16.46 -5.30 -2.04
C ARG A 171 -16.19 -4.11 -1.12
N PRO A 172 -17.11 -3.12 -1.03
CA PRO A 172 -16.94 -1.99 -0.12
C PRO A 172 -16.76 -2.44 1.33
N MET A 173 -15.70 -1.94 1.97
CA MET A 173 -15.46 -2.15 3.39
C MET A 173 -16.50 -1.42 4.25
N LYS A 174 -16.76 -1.95 5.45
CA LYS A 174 -17.48 -1.20 6.48
C LYS A 174 -16.61 -0.07 7.01
N ARG A 175 -17.21 0.95 7.63
CA ARG A 175 -16.48 2.11 8.17
C ARG A 175 -16.38 1.97 9.69
N MET A 176 -15.18 2.14 10.24
CA MET A 176 -14.93 2.18 11.68
C MET A 176 -14.22 3.47 12.02
N LEU A 177 -14.75 4.24 12.98
CA LEU A 177 -14.12 5.48 13.46
C LEU A 177 -13.46 5.22 14.81
N LEU A 178 -12.16 5.46 14.91
CA LEU A 178 -11.44 5.54 16.16
C LEU A 178 -11.21 7.02 16.48
N LYS A 179 -12.05 7.58 17.35
CA LYS A 179 -11.95 8.96 17.81
C LYS A 179 -11.16 9.02 19.11
N ILE A 180 -9.99 9.66 19.08
CA ILE A 180 -9.04 9.69 20.17
C ILE A 180 -8.80 11.16 20.58
N GLU A 181 -9.14 11.46 21.83
CA GLU A 181 -9.11 12.81 22.40
C GLU A 181 -8.22 12.84 23.65
N GLY A 182 -7.65 14.01 23.93
CA GLY A 182 -6.76 14.24 25.05
C GLY A 182 -5.28 14.22 24.68
N GLU A 183 -4.42 14.35 25.68
CA GLU A 183 -2.97 14.38 25.52
C GLU A 183 -2.34 13.06 25.97
N LEU A 184 -1.33 12.60 25.21
CA LEU A 184 -0.52 11.46 25.63
C LEU A 184 0.34 11.85 26.82
N ARG A 185 0.43 10.95 27.82
CA ARG A 185 1.28 11.17 28.99
C ARG A 185 2.77 11.14 28.59
N PRO A 186 3.66 11.78 29.37
CA PRO A 186 5.10 11.67 29.13
C PRO A 186 5.56 10.21 29.01
N GLY A 187 6.33 9.92 27.95
CA GLY A 187 6.81 8.56 27.65
C GLY A 187 5.82 7.67 26.88
N VAL A 188 4.60 8.14 26.59
CA VAL A 188 3.62 7.43 25.75
C VAL A 188 3.66 8.01 24.34
N GLY A 189 3.95 7.15 23.36
CA GLY A 189 4.02 7.51 21.96
C GLY A 189 2.92 6.89 21.09
N PRO A 190 2.97 7.13 19.76
CA PRO A 190 2.01 6.57 18.81
C PRO A 190 1.99 5.05 18.79
N LYS A 191 3.16 4.42 18.97
CA LYS A 191 3.28 2.96 19.07
C LYS A 191 2.50 2.42 20.27
N ASP A 192 2.59 3.07 21.42
CA ASP A 192 1.85 2.66 22.62
C ASP A 192 0.34 2.81 22.41
N LEU A 193 -0.08 3.90 21.76
CA LEU A 193 -1.47 4.14 21.43
C LEU A 193 -2.05 3.06 20.52
N ILE A 194 -1.39 2.74 19.39
CA ILE A 194 -1.91 1.73 18.47
C ILE A 194 -1.88 0.32 19.09
N LEU A 195 -0.88 0.00 19.92
CA LEU A 195 -0.85 -1.26 20.67
C LEU A 195 -1.99 -1.33 21.70
N HIS A 196 -2.28 -0.24 22.40
CA HIS A 196 -3.41 -0.18 23.32
C HIS A 196 -4.74 -0.41 22.59
N ILE A 197 -4.95 0.25 21.45
CA ILE A 197 -6.13 0.09 20.60
C ILE A 197 -6.28 -1.37 20.16
N ILE A 198 -5.22 -1.99 19.66
CA ILE A 198 -5.22 -3.41 19.25
C ILE A 198 -5.57 -4.32 20.45
N GLY A 199 -5.06 -4.02 21.64
CA GLY A 199 -5.41 -4.73 22.87
C GLY A 199 -6.89 -4.59 23.27
N GLN A 200 -7.55 -3.47 22.91
CA GLN A 200 -8.97 -3.24 23.17
C GLN A 200 -9.88 -3.93 22.15
N ILE A 201 -9.59 -3.80 20.85
CA ILE A 201 -10.46 -4.34 19.79
C ILE A 201 -10.13 -5.79 19.42
N GLY A 202 -8.94 -6.27 19.78
CA GLY A 202 -8.43 -7.59 19.41
C GLY A 202 -7.93 -7.69 17.97
N THR A 203 -7.23 -8.77 17.65
CA THR A 203 -6.62 -8.99 16.31
C THR A 203 -7.64 -9.07 15.18
N ALA A 204 -8.88 -9.46 15.47
CA ALA A 204 -9.96 -9.57 14.49
C ALA A 204 -10.99 -8.41 14.57
N GLY A 205 -10.82 -7.46 15.49
CA GLY A 205 -11.83 -6.45 15.84
C GLY A 205 -12.25 -5.54 14.69
N ALA A 206 -11.38 -5.34 13.70
CA ALA A 206 -11.63 -4.51 12.53
C ALA A 206 -11.70 -5.30 11.21
N THR A 207 -11.90 -6.63 11.27
CA THR A 207 -12.03 -7.45 10.05
C THR A 207 -13.15 -6.93 9.14
N GLY A 208 -12.80 -6.61 7.89
CA GLY A 208 -13.75 -6.07 6.90
C GLY A 208 -14.08 -4.58 7.06
N TYR A 209 -13.37 -3.86 7.93
CA TYR A 209 -13.52 -2.42 8.12
C TYR A 209 -12.33 -1.64 7.55
N ALA A 210 -12.62 -0.47 6.98
CA ALA A 210 -11.66 0.62 6.86
C ALA A 210 -11.72 1.44 8.16
N ILE A 211 -10.57 1.57 8.83
CA ILE A 211 -10.44 2.35 10.07
C ILE A 211 -10.07 3.79 9.73
N GLU A 212 -10.86 4.74 10.21
CA GLU A 212 -10.57 6.17 10.17
C GLU A 212 -10.16 6.63 11.58
N PHE A 213 -8.97 7.24 11.69
CA PHE A 213 -8.47 7.81 12.94
C PHE A 213 -8.80 9.30 12.99
N SER A 214 -9.36 9.78 14.12
CA SER A 214 -9.74 11.18 14.28
C SER A 214 -9.57 11.65 15.73
N GLY A 215 -9.81 12.94 15.95
CA GLY A 215 -9.75 13.58 17.28
C GLY A 215 -8.48 14.41 17.48
N GLY A 216 -8.45 15.16 18.59
CA GLY A 216 -7.38 16.11 18.92
C GLY A 216 -6.02 15.45 19.05
N THR A 217 -5.96 14.23 19.59
CA THR A 217 -4.69 13.50 19.76
C THR A 217 -4.07 13.17 18.41
N ILE A 218 -4.86 12.61 17.47
CA ILE A 218 -4.39 12.26 16.12
C ILE A 218 -3.98 13.52 15.35
N ARG A 219 -4.73 14.62 15.47
CA ARG A 219 -4.40 15.90 14.83
C ARG A 219 -3.09 16.50 15.35
N GLY A 220 -2.72 16.21 16.61
CA GLY A 220 -1.49 16.69 17.22
C GLY A 220 -0.24 15.86 16.88
N MET A 221 -0.39 14.74 16.15
CA MET A 221 0.74 13.89 15.76
C MET A 221 1.49 14.46 14.55
N SER A 222 2.81 14.21 14.49
CA SER A 222 3.59 14.39 13.26
C SER A 222 3.24 13.31 12.24
N MET A 223 3.67 13.48 10.98
CA MET A 223 3.46 12.46 9.95
C MET A 223 4.20 11.15 10.25
N GLU A 224 5.40 11.21 10.83
CA GLU A 224 6.14 10.01 11.26
C GLU A 224 5.43 9.25 12.39
N ALA A 225 4.56 9.94 13.13
CA ALA A 225 3.77 9.39 14.21
C ALA A 225 2.40 8.86 13.75
N ALA A 226 1.92 9.24 12.57
CA ALA A 226 0.56 9.00 12.07
C ALA A 226 0.41 7.65 11.34
#